data_AF-A0A1G9LQF6-F1
#
_entry.id   AF-A0A1G9LQF6-F1
#
_cell.length_a   1.000
_cell.length_b   1.000
_cell.length_c   1.000
_cell.angle_alpha   90.00
_cell.angle_beta   90.00
_cell.angle_gamma   90.00
#
_symmetry.space_group_name_H-M   'P 1'
#
loop_
_entity.id
_entity.type
_entity.pdbx_description
1 polymer ?
#
loop_
_entity_poly.entity_id
_entity_poly.type
_entity_poly.pdbx_seq_one_letter_code
_entity_poly.pdbx_strand_id
1 'polypeptide(L)'
;MDELARKLGISKKTIYRYFKNKEELVSESLQFLLDKVEKEIETHLKDGVALPPLTKVVYIYKVGLKHMRSFSPSFFFGLRKYYPKAYDAYESFRKKIVLGVVYKLLKEAQDLRQIKADVNLKLVCELNLMHMENIVFSKLNLLERYTMPQLLEHLIVNNLKGILTFDYTKECYLLKHT
;
A
#
# COMPACT_ATOMS: atom_id res chain seq x y z
N MET A 1 -8.34 -24.93 9.54
CA MET A 1 -9.23 -25.69 8.65
C MET A 1 -10.54 -25.99 9.34
N ASP A 2 -10.52 -26.65 10.50
CA ASP A 2 -11.73 -27.00 11.27
C ASP A 2 -12.61 -25.80 11.62
N GLU A 3 -12.01 -24.77 12.22
CA GLU A 3 -12.74 -23.56 12.58
C GLU A 3 -13.33 -22.84 11.34
N LEU A 4 -12.60 -22.85 10.23
CA LEU A 4 -13.04 -22.25 8.97
C LEU A 4 -14.21 -23.03 8.36
N ALA A 5 -14.12 -24.36 8.33
CA ALA A 5 -15.20 -25.24 7.87
C ALA A 5 -16.48 -25.01 8.68
N ARG A 6 -16.36 -24.95 10.01
CA ARG A 6 -17.48 -24.65 10.91
C ARG A 6 -18.08 -23.26 10.64
N LYS A 7 -17.25 -22.22 10.52
CA LYS A 7 -17.72 -20.85 10.24
C LYS A 7 -18.44 -20.72 8.89
N LEU A 8 -18.01 -21.49 7.89
CA LEU A 8 -18.59 -21.49 6.55
C LEU A 8 -19.77 -22.46 6.38
N GLY A 9 -20.08 -23.29 7.38
CA GLY A 9 -21.11 -24.32 7.27
C GLY A 9 -20.81 -25.42 6.24
N ILE A 10 -19.53 -25.66 5.93
CA ILE A 10 -19.09 -26.65 4.94
C ILE A 10 -18.22 -27.73 5.59
N SER A 11 -18.03 -28.85 4.91
CA SER A 11 -17.12 -29.90 5.37
C SER A 11 -15.65 -29.49 5.21
N LYS A 12 -14.76 -29.99 6.08
CA LYS A 12 -13.31 -29.86 5.87
C LYS A 12 -12.88 -30.43 4.52
N LYS A 13 -13.51 -31.52 4.09
CA LYS A 13 -13.26 -32.18 2.80
C LYS A 13 -13.52 -31.23 1.63
N THR A 14 -14.51 -30.36 1.75
CA THR A 14 -14.78 -29.30 0.76
C THR A 14 -13.62 -28.32 0.66
N ILE A 15 -13.04 -27.88 1.80
CA ILE A 15 -11.88 -26.98 1.79
C ILE A 15 -10.65 -27.69 1.21
N TYR A 16 -10.40 -28.93 1.64
CA TYR A 16 -9.26 -29.71 1.16
C TYR A 16 -9.32 -30.07 -0.33
N ARG A 17 -10.51 -29.99 -0.95
CA ARG A 17 -10.66 -30.11 -2.41
C ARG A 17 -9.98 -28.97 -3.17
N TYR A 18 -9.90 -27.78 -2.57
CA TYR A 18 -9.30 -26.60 -3.19
C TYR A 18 -7.91 -26.26 -2.65
N PHE A 19 -7.62 -26.61 -1.39
CA PHE A 19 -6.35 -26.28 -0.74
C PHE A 19 -5.82 -27.50 0.02
N LYS A 20 -4.62 -27.96 -0.33
CA LYS A 20 -3.96 -29.12 0.27
C LYS A 20 -3.70 -28.93 1.75
N ASN A 21 -3.39 -27.70 2.18
CA ASN A 21 -3.11 -27.38 3.57
C ASN A 21 -3.40 -25.90 3.89
N LYS A 22 -3.17 -25.53 5.16
CA LYS A 22 -3.40 -24.16 5.64
C LYS A 22 -2.45 -23.14 5.02
N GLU A 23 -1.21 -23.53 4.70
CA GLU A 23 -0.21 -22.64 4.10
C GLU A 23 -0.62 -22.24 2.67
N GLU A 24 -1.07 -23.20 1.87
CA GLU A 24 -1.60 -22.95 0.52
C GLU A 24 -2.86 -22.06 0.59
N LEU A 25 -3.81 -22.39 1.48
CA LEU A 25 -5.00 -21.55 1.69
C LEU A 25 -4.63 -20.09 2.00
N VAL A 26 -3.69 -19.85 2.92
CA VAL A 26 -3.28 -18.50 3.31
C VAL A 26 -2.56 -17.79 2.17
N SER A 27 -1.67 -18.49 1.45
CA SER A 27 -0.90 -17.93 0.35
C SER A 27 -1.80 -17.52 -0.81
N GLU A 28 -2.70 -18.40 -1.24
CA GLU A 28 -3.67 -18.12 -2.32
C GLU A 28 -4.66 -17.02 -1.91
N SER A 29 -5.15 -17.04 -0.66
CA SER A 29 -6.04 -15.99 -0.18
C SER A 29 -5.36 -14.63 -0.15
N LEU A 30 -4.09 -14.58 0.25
CA LEU A 30 -3.33 -13.34 0.24
C LEU A 30 -3.06 -12.89 -1.20
N GLN A 31 -2.64 -13.78 -2.09
CA GLN A 31 -2.39 -13.44 -3.49
C GLN A 31 -3.63 -12.84 -4.14
N PHE A 32 -4.80 -13.45 -3.94
CA PHE A 32 -6.07 -12.92 -4.41
C PHE A 32 -6.36 -11.50 -3.89
N LEU A 33 -6.03 -11.21 -2.63
CA LEU A 33 -6.15 -9.87 -2.07
C LEU A 33 -5.17 -8.89 -2.73
N LEU A 34 -3.90 -9.27 -2.90
CA LEU A 34 -2.88 -8.44 -3.54
C LEU A 34 -3.26 -8.11 -4.99
N ASP A 35 -3.74 -9.09 -5.75
CA ASP A 35 -4.20 -8.90 -7.13
C ASP A 35 -5.38 -7.92 -7.21
N LYS A 36 -6.30 -7.97 -6.24
CA LYS A 36 -7.41 -7.02 -6.14
C LYS A 36 -6.92 -5.61 -5.88
N VAL A 37 -5.94 -5.44 -4.99
CA VAL A 37 -5.33 -4.13 -4.71
C VAL A 37 -4.58 -3.60 -5.93
N GLU A 38 -3.80 -4.46 -6.59
CA GLU A 38 -3.09 -4.13 -7.83
C GLU A 38 -4.06 -3.63 -8.90
N LYS A 39 -5.15 -4.36 -9.11
CA LYS A 39 -6.18 -4.00 -10.09
C LYS A 39 -6.88 -2.67 -9.75
N GLU A 40 -7.16 -2.40 -8.48
CA GLU A 40 -7.73 -1.11 -8.02
C GLU A 40 -6.78 0.05 -8.38
N ILE A 41 -5.48 -0.12 -8.12
CA ILE A 41 -4.44 0.85 -8.48
C ILE A 41 -4.36 1.03 -10.00
N GLU A 42 -4.22 -0.06 -10.76
CA GLU A 42 -4.09 0.00 -12.21
C GLU A 42 -5.28 0.66 -12.90
N THR A 43 -6.49 0.36 -12.45
CA THR A 43 -7.73 0.94 -12.99
C THR A 43 -7.70 2.46 -12.80
N HIS A 44 -7.38 2.93 -11.59
CA HIS A 44 -7.30 4.37 -11.34
C HIS A 44 -6.19 5.07 -12.14
N LEU A 45 -5.05 4.41 -12.35
CA LEU A 45 -3.96 4.97 -13.16
C LEU A 45 -4.32 5.07 -14.65
N LYS A 46 -5.08 4.11 -15.17
CA LYS A 46 -5.58 4.10 -16.56
C LYS A 46 -6.69 5.12 -16.79
N ASP A 47 -7.65 5.22 -15.87
CA ASP A 47 -8.77 6.14 -16.01
C ASP A 47 -8.35 7.58 -15.67
N GLY A 48 -7.41 7.72 -14.75
CA GLY A 48 -6.85 8.98 -14.30
C GLY A 48 -5.68 9.49 -15.13
N VAL A 49 -5.57 9.16 -16.43
CA VAL A 49 -4.45 9.61 -17.29
C VAL A 49 -4.25 11.13 -17.19
N ALA A 50 -5.33 11.91 -17.12
CA ALA A 50 -5.31 13.36 -16.97
C ALA A 50 -4.93 13.88 -15.56
N LEU A 51 -4.81 13.01 -14.55
CA LEU A 51 -4.43 13.44 -13.20
C LEU A 51 -2.93 13.69 -13.10
N PRO A 52 -2.50 14.73 -12.35
CA PRO A 52 -1.09 14.99 -12.08
C PRO A 52 -0.40 13.77 -11.42
N PRO A 53 0.89 13.53 -11.70
CA PRO A 53 1.61 12.37 -11.17
C PRO A 53 1.62 12.31 -9.64
N LEU A 54 1.75 13.46 -8.96
CA LEU A 54 1.72 13.52 -7.49
C LEU A 54 0.36 13.14 -6.90
N THR A 55 -0.75 13.47 -7.57
CA THR A 55 -2.10 13.05 -7.16
C THR A 55 -2.24 11.54 -7.26
N LYS A 56 -1.71 10.94 -8.33
CA LYS A 56 -1.68 9.47 -8.50
C LYS A 56 -0.87 8.79 -7.40
N VAL A 57 0.27 9.37 -6.98
CA VAL A 57 1.07 8.87 -5.85
C VAL A 57 0.25 8.86 -4.56
N VAL A 58 -0.40 9.99 -4.21
CA VAL A 58 -1.23 10.08 -3.01
C VAL A 58 -2.36 9.05 -3.04
N TYR A 59 -2.99 8.84 -4.20
CA TYR A 59 -4.02 7.82 -4.36
C TYR A 59 -3.49 6.40 -4.10
N ILE A 60 -2.33 6.02 -4.64
CA ILE A 60 -1.72 4.70 -4.43
C ILE A 60 -1.55 4.43 -2.93
N TYR A 61 -1.01 5.39 -2.19
CA TYR A 61 -0.83 5.25 -0.74
C TYR A 61 -2.16 5.24 0.02
N LYS A 62 -3.16 6.00 -0.43
CA LYS A 62 -4.53 5.96 0.13
C LYS A 62 -5.13 4.56 0.03
N VAL A 63 -5.02 3.92 -1.15
CA VAL A 63 -5.48 2.54 -1.37
C VAL A 63 -4.69 1.57 -0.47
N GLY A 64 -3.36 1.69 -0.43
CA GLY A 64 -2.51 0.86 0.43
C GLY A 64 -2.90 0.94 1.91
N LEU A 65 -3.00 2.15 2.47
CA LEU A 65 -3.40 2.36 3.86
C LEU A 65 -4.83 1.85 4.14
N LYS A 66 -5.77 2.03 3.20
CA LYS A 66 -7.17 1.59 3.33
C LYS A 66 -7.24 0.08 3.50
N HIS A 67 -6.53 -0.67 2.65
CA HIS A 67 -6.47 -2.12 2.74
C HIS A 67 -5.72 -2.58 3.99
N MET A 68 -4.61 -1.93 4.36
CA MET A 68 -3.89 -2.28 5.60
C MET A 68 -4.75 -2.09 6.85
N ARG A 69 -5.61 -1.06 6.91
CA ARG A 69 -6.52 -0.83 8.04
C ARG A 69 -7.57 -1.93 8.23
N SER A 70 -7.83 -2.73 7.19
CA SER A 70 -8.75 -3.88 7.29
C SER A 70 -8.12 -5.09 7.99
N PHE A 71 -6.81 -5.04 8.26
CA PHE A 71 -6.07 -6.10 8.95
C PHE A 71 -5.51 -5.58 10.27
N SER A 72 -5.53 -6.44 11.29
CA SER A 72 -4.89 -6.14 12.57
C SER A 72 -3.37 -6.27 12.46
N PRO A 73 -2.56 -5.57 13.28
CA PRO A 73 -1.12 -5.81 13.38
C PRO A 73 -0.79 -7.29 13.59
N SER A 74 -1.58 -7.98 14.42
CA SER A 74 -1.43 -9.41 14.69
C SER A 74 -1.57 -10.29 13.43
N PHE A 75 -2.37 -9.89 12.44
CA PHE A 75 -2.42 -10.57 11.15
C PHE A 75 -1.05 -10.52 10.46
N PHE A 76 -0.43 -9.35 10.37
CA PHE A 76 0.88 -9.19 9.73
C PHE A 76 1.99 -9.88 10.50
N PHE A 77 2.00 -9.81 11.84
CA PHE A 77 2.93 -10.58 12.68
C PHE A 77 2.77 -12.09 12.47
N GLY A 78 1.52 -12.57 12.41
CA GLY A 78 1.22 -13.97 12.15
C GLY A 78 1.63 -14.40 10.75
N LEU A 79 1.40 -13.56 9.74
CA LEU A 79 1.81 -13.79 8.36
C LEU A 79 3.34 -13.96 8.27
N ARG A 80 4.11 -13.01 8.83
CA ARG A 80 5.56 -13.05 8.85
C ARG A 80 6.13 -14.25 9.60
N LYS A 81 5.53 -14.63 10.74
CA LYS A 81 6.04 -15.70 11.59
C LYS A 81 5.69 -17.11 11.09
N TYR A 82 4.46 -17.31 10.61
CA TYR A 82 3.93 -18.64 10.34
C TYR A 82 3.76 -18.96 8.85
N TYR A 83 3.75 -17.94 7.97
CA TYR A 83 3.54 -18.12 6.53
C TYR A 83 4.54 -17.27 5.72
N PRO A 84 5.85 -17.55 5.81
CA PRO A 84 6.90 -16.72 5.22
C PRO A 84 6.74 -16.54 3.70
N LYS A 85 6.32 -17.58 2.96
CA LYS A 85 6.06 -17.45 1.50
C LYS A 85 4.99 -16.40 1.18
N ALA A 86 3.91 -16.40 1.96
CA ALA A 86 2.85 -15.42 1.79
C ALA A 86 3.35 -14.01 2.18
N TYR A 87 4.15 -13.92 3.24
CA TYR A 87 4.78 -12.64 3.61
C TYR A 87 5.74 -12.12 2.52
N ASP A 88 6.53 -12.99 1.91
CA ASP A 88 7.45 -12.63 0.82
C ASP A 88 6.68 -12.14 -0.42
N ALA A 89 5.51 -12.71 -0.71
CA ALA A 89 4.61 -12.22 -1.75
C ALA A 89 4.10 -10.80 -1.43
N TYR A 90 3.68 -10.55 -0.19
CA TYR A 90 3.29 -9.20 0.27
C TYR A 90 4.43 -8.19 0.18
N GLU A 91 5.64 -8.56 0.59
CA GLU A 91 6.82 -7.70 0.52
C GLU A 91 7.21 -7.40 -0.93
N SER A 92 7.19 -8.42 -1.79
CA SER A 92 7.46 -8.28 -3.22
C SER A 92 6.43 -7.37 -3.89
N PHE A 93 5.15 -7.53 -3.55
CA PHE A 93 4.07 -6.67 -4.02
C PHE A 93 4.29 -5.21 -3.62
N ARG A 94 4.57 -4.93 -2.33
CA ARG A 94 4.85 -3.57 -1.86
C ARG A 94 6.03 -2.93 -2.58
N LYS A 95 7.13 -3.66 -2.74
CA LYS A 95 8.32 -3.20 -3.47
C LYS A 95 8.00 -2.94 -4.94
N LYS A 96 7.26 -3.83 -5.60
CA LYS A 96 6.81 -3.67 -6.99
C LYS A 96 6.01 -2.37 -7.15
N ILE A 97 5.05 -2.11 -6.28
CA ILE A 97 4.23 -0.89 -6.35
C ILE A 97 5.08 0.36 -6.08
N VAL A 98 5.87 0.40 -5.00
CA VAL A 98 6.57 1.63 -4.61
C VAL A 98 7.80 1.90 -5.49
N LEU A 99 8.66 0.91 -5.71
CA LEU A 99 9.88 1.08 -6.51
C LEU A 99 9.60 1.00 -8.02
N GLY A 100 8.49 0.39 -8.42
CA GLY A 100 8.10 0.29 -9.83
C GLY A 100 7.15 1.39 -10.29
N VAL A 101 6.05 1.62 -9.58
CA VAL A 101 4.98 2.53 -10.01
C VAL A 101 5.17 3.92 -9.41
N VAL A 102 5.28 4.03 -8.09
CA VAL A 102 5.42 5.33 -7.40
C VAL A 102 6.71 6.03 -7.84
N TYR A 103 7.83 5.31 -7.92
CA TYR A 103 9.09 5.88 -8.38
C TYR A 103 8.96 6.51 -9.78
N LYS A 104 8.28 5.86 -10.73
CA LYS A 104 8.07 6.40 -12.08
C LYS A 104 7.24 7.68 -12.07
N LEU A 105 6.17 7.71 -11.27
CA LEU A 105 5.34 8.91 -11.12
C LEU A 105 6.12 10.07 -10.47
N LEU A 106 6.93 9.79 -9.45
CA LEU A 106 7.80 10.81 -8.86
C LEU A 106 8.86 11.30 -9.86
N LYS A 107 9.38 10.39 -10.70
CA LYS A 107 10.34 10.77 -11.74
C LYS A 107 9.70 11.67 -12.79
N GLU A 108 8.50 11.33 -13.26
CA GLU A 108 7.69 12.17 -14.13
C GLU A 108 7.45 13.56 -13.52
N ALA A 109 7.06 13.63 -12.23
CA ALA A 109 6.87 14.89 -11.53
C ALA A 109 8.17 15.72 -11.42
N GLN A 110 9.32 15.08 -11.23
CA GLN A 110 10.63 15.74 -11.22
C GLN A 110 11.01 16.27 -12.61
N ASP A 111 10.76 15.50 -13.67
CA ASP A 111 11.04 15.90 -15.05
C ASP A 111 10.13 17.08 -15.48
N LEU A 112 8.90 17.13 -14.96
CA LEU A 112 7.97 18.27 -15.06
C LEU A 112 8.33 19.44 -14.14
N ARG A 113 9.47 19.40 -13.43
CA ARG A 113 9.95 20.42 -12.48
C ARG A 113 8.98 20.71 -11.32
N GLN A 114 8.12 19.76 -10.98
CA GLN A 114 7.21 19.83 -9.83
C GLN A 114 7.93 19.44 -8.53
N ILE A 115 8.91 18.53 -8.64
CA ILE A 115 9.82 18.13 -7.55
C ILE A 115 11.20 18.75 -7.79
N LYS A 116 11.88 19.16 -6.72
CA LYS A 116 13.25 19.70 -6.80
C LYS A 116 14.21 18.69 -7.47
N ALA A 117 15.12 19.20 -8.29
CA ALA A 117 16.01 18.37 -9.12
C ALA A 117 17.05 17.57 -8.31
N ASP A 118 17.42 18.04 -7.12
CA ASP A 118 18.40 17.43 -6.22
C ASP A 118 17.81 16.32 -5.33
N VAL A 119 16.50 16.09 -5.38
CA VAL A 119 15.84 15.08 -4.55
C VAL A 119 16.19 13.68 -5.04
N ASN A 120 16.72 12.87 -4.12
CA ASN A 120 16.93 11.44 -4.36
C ASN A 120 15.60 10.67 -4.26
N LEU A 121 14.93 10.49 -5.40
CA LEU A 121 13.63 9.83 -5.49
C LEU A 121 13.64 8.37 -5.00
N LYS A 122 14.75 7.65 -5.21
CA LYS A 122 14.88 6.26 -4.75
C LYS A 122 14.87 6.20 -3.22
N LEU A 123 15.62 7.08 -2.57
CA LEU A 123 15.64 7.20 -1.12
C LEU A 123 14.24 7.57 -0.58
N VAL A 124 13.53 8.51 -1.22
CA VAL A 124 12.14 8.84 -0.85
C VAL A 124 11.24 7.61 -0.87
N CYS A 125 11.32 6.79 -1.93
CA CYS A 125 10.56 5.55 -2.04
C CYS A 125 10.93 4.52 -0.96
N GLU A 126 12.21 4.32 -0.68
CA GLU A 126 12.70 3.38 0.33
C GLU A 126 12.27 3.80 1.75
N LEU A 127 12.38 5.10 2.08
CA LEU A 127 11.90 5.65 3.35
C LEU A 127 10.39 5.46 3.51
N ASN A 128 9.60 5.69 2.45
CA ASN A 128 8.16 5.47 2.51
C ASN A 128 7.79 4.00 2.72
N LEU A 129 8.51 3.04 2.11
CA LEU A 129 8.32 1.62 2.39
C LEU A 129 8.58 1.29 3.86
N MET A 130 9.67 1.82 4.42
CA MET A 130 10.02 1.63 5.82
C MET A 130 8.96 2.23 6.76
N HIS A 131 8.50 3.45 6.50
CA HIS A 131 7.43 4.07 7.30
C HIS A 131 6.14 3.24 7.29
N MET A 132 5.74 2.74 6.11
CA MET A 132 4.56 1.88 5.96
C MET A 132 4.70 0.56 6.73
N GLU A 133 5.88 -0.07 6.70
CA GLU A 133 6.15 -1.25 7.53
C GLU A 133 6.04 -0.94 9.03
N ASN A 134 6.68 0.15 9.47
CA ASN A 134 6.65 0.56 10.87
C ASN A 134 5.24 0.82 11.39
N ILE A 135 4.35 1.41 10.60
CA ILE A 135 2.96 1.63 11.01
C ILE A 135 2.23 0.31 11.24
N VAL A 136 2.44 -0.65 10.36
CA VAL A 136 1.80 -1.97 10.41
C VAL A 136 2.26 -2.79 11.60
N PHE A 137 3.57 -2.76 11.89
CA PHE A 137 4.18 -3.54 12.97
C PHE A 137 4.34 -2.76 14.28
N SER A 138 3.94 -1.50 14.33
CA SER A 138 4.04 -0.69 15.55
C SER A 138 3.00 -1.13 16.58
N LYS A 139 3.45 -1.23 17.84
CA LYS A 139 2.58 -1.45 19.01
C LYS A 139 1.71 -0.24 19.36
N LEU A 140 1.93 0.90 18.71
CA LEU A 140 1.17 2.14 18.96
C LEU A 140 -0.23 2.12 18.32
N ASN A 141 -0.54 1.15 17.45
CA ASN A 141 -1.83 1.00 16.75
C ASN A 141 -2.31 2.32 16.09
N LEU A 142 -1.42 2.99 15.35
CA LEU A 142 -1.74 4.28 14.73
C LEU A 142 -2.95 4.21 13.78
N LEU A 143 -3.18 3.06 13.13
CA LEU A 143 -4.32 2.79 12.25
C LEU A 143 -5.69 2.80 12.98
N GLU A 144 -5.70 2.56 14.28
CA GLU A 144 -6.91 2.60 15.13
C GLU A 144 -7.10 3.99 15.75
N ARG A 145 -6.01 4.65 16.14
CA ARG A 145 -6.05 5.94 16.86
C ARG A 145 -6.33 7.15 15.98
N TYR A 146 -5.91 7.10 14.72
CA TYR A 146 -5.99 8.25 13.81
C TYR A 146 -6.85 7.94 12.60
N THR A 147 -7.45 8.99 12.04
CA THR A 147 -8.24 8.86 10.83
C THR A 147 -7.34 8.61 9.61
N MET A 148 -7.93 7.98 8.59
CA MET A 148 -7.23 7.72 7.33
C MET A 148 -6.70 8.98 6.65
N PRO A 149 -7.46 10.10 6.55
CA PRO A 149 -6.94 11.35 6.01
C PRO A 149 -5.75 11.89 6.80
N GLN A 150 -5.80 11.86 8.15
CA GLN A 150 -4.67 12.31 8.98
C GLN A 150 -3.41 11.49 8.73
N LEU A 151 -3.54 10.16 8.71
CA LEU A 151 -2.39 9.29 8.43
C LEU A 151 -1.83 9.56 7.03
N LEU A 152 -2.68 9.65 6.01
CA LEU A 152 -2.24 9.92 4.65
C LEU A 152 -1.54 11.29 4.54
N GLU A 153 -2.09 12.32 5.18
CA GLU A 153 -1.53 13.67 5.18
C GLU A 153 -0.12 13.67 5.81
N HIS A 154 0.02 13.09 7.00
CA HIS A 154 1.28 13.12 7.75
C HIS A 154 2.34 12.16 7.20
N LEU A 155 1.95 11.06 6.56
CA LEU A 155 2.88 10.07 6.05
C LEU A 155 3.34 10.36 4.63
N ILE A 156 2.47 10.94 3.80
CA ILE A 156 2.73 11.05 2.36
C ILE A 156 2.66 12.49 1.93
N VAL A 157 1.53 13.18 2.17
CA VAL A 157 1.31 14.52 1.60
C VAL A 157 2.33 15.52 2.12
N ASN A 158 2.58 15.56 3.43
CA ASN A 158 3.57 16.47 4.02
C ASN A 158 4.99 16.16 3.56
N ASN A 159 5.35 14.89 3.40
CA ASN A 159 6.65 14.49 2.86
C ASN A 159 6.80 14.93 1.40
N LEU A 160 5.77 14.77 0.58
CA LEU A 160 5.76 15.25 -0.81
C LEU A 160 5.88 16.78 -0.86
N LYS A 161 5.09 17.52 -0.05
CA LYS A 161 5.15 19.00 0.04
C LYS A 161 6.57 19.49 0.33
N GLY A 162 7.33 18.82 1.20
CA GLY A 162 8.71 19.19 1.54
C GLY A 162 9.70 19.14 0.36
N ILE A 163 9.41 18.34 -0.67
CA ILE A 163 10.28 18.14 -1.83
C ILE A 163 9.81 18.87 -3.10
N LEU A 164 8.68 19.58 -3.05
CA LEU A 164 8.16 20.33 -4.20
C LEU A 164 8.99 21.57 -4.51
N THR A 165 8.97 21.99 -5.77
CA THR A 165 9.48 23.32 -6.16
C THR A 165 8.55 24.43 -5.66
N PHE A 166 9.10 25.63 -5.48
CA PHE A 166 8.34 26.77 -4.98
C PHE A 166 7.20 27.15 -5.94
N ASP A 167 7.47 27.14 -7.24
CA ASP A 167 6.50 27.51 -8.28
C ASP A 167 5.31 26.55 -8.28
N TYR A 168 5.59 25.24 -8.24
CA TYR A 168 4.53 24.23 -8.20
C TYR A 168 3.71 24.28 -6.90
N THR A 169 4.32 24.64 -5.77
CA THR A 169 3.63 24.74 -4.48
C THR A 169 2.51 25.78 -4.50
N LYS A 170 2.67 26.89 -5.24
CA LYS A 170 1.66 27.94 -5.38
C LYS A 170 0.45 27.50 -6.21
N GLU A 171 0.67 26.60 -7.16
CA GLU A 171 -0.35 26.09 -8.08
C GLU A 171 -1.02 24.81 -7.57
N CYS A 172 -0.51 24.24 -6.48
CA CYS A 172 -0.80 22.87 -6.10
C CYS A 172 -2.22 22.67 -5.55
N TYR A 173 -3.02 21.88 -6.28
CA TYR A 173 -4.34 21.40 -5.85
C TYR A 173 -4.29 20.29 -4.78
N LEU A 174 -3.11 19.80 -4.39
CA LEU A 174 -2.96 18.86 -3.26
C LEU A 174 -3.50 19.43 -1.93
N LEU A 175 -3.80 20.74 -1.88
CA LEU A 175 -4.30 21.47 -0.73
C LEU A 175 -5.83 21.58 -0.62
N LYS A 176 -6.60 21.17 -1.63
CA LYS A 176 -8.05 21.49 -1.66
C LYS A 176 -9.00 20.35 -1.25
N HIS A 177 -8.52 19.11 -1.13
CA HIS A 177 -9.40 17.95 -0.88
C HIS A 177 -8.83 16.89 0.08
N THR A 178 -7.98 17.27 1.04
CA THR A 178 -7.76 16.43 2.22
C THR A 178 -8.93 16.53 3.19
#